data_AF-A0A7C1MK67-F1
#
_entry.id   AF-A0A7C1MK67-F1
#
_cell.length_a   1.000
_cell.length_b   1.000
_cell.length_c   1.000
_cell.angle_alpha   90.00
_cell.angle_beta   90.00
_cell.angle_gamma   90.00
#
_symmetry.space_group_name_H-M   'P 1'
#
loop_
_entity.id
_entity.type
_entity.pdbx_description
1 polymer ?
#
loop_
_entity_poly.entity_id
_entity_poly.type
_entity_poly.pdbx_seq_one_letter_code
_entity_poly.pdbx_strand_id
1 'polypeptide(L)'
;SIPNRRKRKNFFIAKKKKLAIIGGEPTLHPDFVYILNNLDKDWRITVTSNFTGPFFEGDAEGLRKIKKRRHLRFNGSYHFLENVSIEKFIENVIKTKKAGIKIHSIFIVGHPGHIEEVNRYKERLRKVHPNVKVQRFYGYYQGRLYPLPPEDYDIVYEQQDGIRNYKDYPEGFSQESRQSMYCLMNKVLFAPNGDVYKCHYRLYTGHKEKMGNLFNQDVLVCDKDYFLCHDYGFCNPCDAEGHPFKRLDGTAFNIAESIKK
;
A
#
# COMPACT_ATOMS: atom_id res chain seq x y z
N SER A 1 35.50 37.71 29.74
CA SER A 1 34.23 37.48 29.01
C SER A 1 34.46 36.57 27.81
N ILE A 2 34.23 35.27 27.96
CA ILE A 2 33.85 34.37 26.86
C ILE A 2 32.85 33.37 27.46
N PRO A 3 31.56 33.42 27.12
CA PRO A 3 30.58 32.51 27.70
C PRO A 3 30.75 31.10 27.15
N ASN A 4 30.77 30.16 28.09
CA ASN A 4 30.80 28.72 27.89
C ASN A 4 29.67 28.29 26.93
N ARG A 5 30.03 27.92 25.69
CA ARG A 5 29.08 27.38 24.69
C ARG A 5 28.50 26.07 25.23
N ARG A 6 27.28 26.15 25.77
CA ARG A 6 26.41 25.00 26.03
C ARG A 6 26.37 24.14 24.77
N LYS A 7 26.98 22.94 24.83
CA LYS A 7 26.76 21.85 23.88
C LYS A 7 25.25 21.60 23.80
N ARG A 8 24.61 22.10 22.72
CA ARG A 8 23.25 21.69 22.36
C ARG A 8 23.31 20.19 22.10
N LYS A 9 22.80 19.38 23.04
CA LYS A 9 22.48 17.98 22.78
C LYS A 9 21.49 17.97 21.63
N ASN A 10 21.94 17.57 20.44
CA ASN A 10 21.06 17.24 19.34
C ASN A 10 20.19 16.06 19.81
N PHE A 11 18.99 16.34 20.30
CA PHE A 11 17.96 15.33 20.42
C PHE A 11 17.62 14.90 18.99
N PHE A 12 18.19 13.78 18.55
CA PHE A 12 17.64 13.04 17.44
C PHE A 12 16.20 12.70 17.82
N ILE A 13 15.23 13.40 17.23
CA ILE A 13 13.84 12.98 17.29
C ILE A 13 13.82 11.60 16.64
N ALA A 14 13.66 10.55 17.45
CA ALA A 14 13.54 9.19 16.96
C ALA A 14 12.48 9.17 15.85
N LYS A 15 12.88 8.76 14.64
CA LYS A 15 11.99 8.72 13.49
C LYS A 15 10.85 7.77 13.84
N LYS A 16 9.63 8.30 13.96
CA LYS A 16 8.45 7.50 14.30
C LYS A 16 8.34 6.28 13.40
N LYS A 17 8.12 5.12 14.02
CA LYS A 17 7.94 3.86 13.31
C LYS A 17 6.65 3.93 12.49
N LYS A 18 6.63 3.34 11.29
CA LYS A 18 5.46 3.36 10.39
C LYS A 18 4.90 1.96 10.28
N LEU A 19 3.59 1.83 10.46
CA LEU A 19 2.86 0.58 10.26
C LEU A 19 1.71 0.84 9.29
N ALA A 20 1.64 0.03 8.23
CA ALA A 20 0.47 -0.04 7.37
C ALA A 20 -0.25 -1.35 7.69
N ILE A 21 -1.54 -1.27 8.02
CA ILE A 21 -2.41 -2.42 8.21
C ILE A 21 -3.25 -2.52 6.95
N ILE A 22 -2.94 -3.52 6.12
CA ILE A 22 -3.48 -3.77 4.78
C ILE A 22 -3.73 -5.28 4.63
N GLY A 23 -4.28 -5.71 3.50
CA GLY A 23 -4.45 -7.13 3.15
C GLY A 23 -5.77 -7.35 2.44
N GLY A 24 -6.52 -8.39 2.84
CA GLY A 24 -7.97 -8.41 2.64
C GLY A 24 -8.63 -7.25 3.39
N GLU A 25 -9.81 -7.44 3.96
CA GLU A 25 -10.44 -6.39 4.77
C GLU A 25 -9.95 -6.47 6.24
N PRO A 26 -9.11 -5.53 6.74
CA PRO A 26 -8.51 -5.67 8.08
C PRO A 26 -9.51 -5.71 9.22
N THR A 27 -10.68 -5.08 9.04
CA THR A 27 -11.72 -5.03 10.08
C THR A 27 -12.44 -6.36 10.29
N LEU A 28 -12.22 -7.36 9.43
CA LEU A 28 -12.72 -8.73 9.65
C LEU A 28 -11.95 -9.48 10.74
N HIS A 29 -10.76 -9.00 11.13
CA HIS A 29 -10.03 -9.62 12.21
C HIS A 29 -10.75 -9.38 13.55
N PRO A 30 -11.06 -10.42 14.36
CA PRO A 30 -11.82 -10.26 15.60
C PRO A 30 -11.15 -9.28 16.58
N ASP A 31 -9.82 -9.31 16.66
CA ASP A 31 -9.04 -8.41 17.51
C ASP A 31 -8.68 -7.05 16.87
N PHE A 32 -9.30 -6.66 15.76
CA PHE A 32 -8.92 -5.43 15.03
C PHE A 32 -8.85 -4.20 15.94
N VAL A 33 -9.89 -3.98 16.76
CA VAL A 33 -9.95 -2.87 17.71
C VAL A 33 -8.90 -3.02 18.81
N TYR A 34 -8.72 -4.24 19.33
CA TYR A 34 -7.72 -4.53 20.36
C TYR A 34 -6.31 -4.21 19.87
N ILE A 35 -5.94 -4.65 18.67
CA ILE A 35 -4.64 -4.39 18.06
C ILE A 35 -4.39 -2.89 17.97
N LEU A 36 -5.32 -2.13 17.35
CA LEU A 36 -5.17 -0.67 17.23
C LEU A 36 -5.03 0.04 18.57
N ASN A 37 -5.75 -0.44 19.58
CA ASN A 37 -5.76 0.16 20.91
C ASN A 37 -4.52 -0.15 21.74
N ASN A 38 -3.74 -1.18 21.39
CA ASN A 38 -2.59 -1.66 22.15
C ASN A 38 -1.24 -1.48 21.45
N LEU A 39 -1.19 -0.98 20.22
CA LEU A 39 0.07 -0.53 19.61
C LEU A 39 0.69 0.65 20.39
N ASP A 40 2.02 0.75 20.44
CA ASP A 40 2.72 1.86 21.11
C ASP A 40 2.41 3.23 20.48
N LYS A 41 2.56 4.30 21.27
CA LYS A 41 2.30 5.69 20.83
C LYS A 41 3.28 6.21 19.77
N ASP A 42 4.42 5.54 19.60
CA ASP A 42 5.48 5.92 18.66
C ASP A 42 5.20 5.49 17.21
N TRP A 43 4.16 4.69 16.99
CA TRP A 43 3.73 4.25 15.68
C TRP A 43 2.86 5.29 14.97
N ARG A 44 3.17 5.54 13.70
CA ARG A 44 2.25 6.13 12.72
C ARG A 44 1.55 4.99 12.00
N ILE A 45 0.26 4.83 12.30
CA ILE A 45 -0.57 3.73 11.84
C ILE A 45 -1.45 4.22 10.70
N THR A 46 -1.42 3.51 9.57
CA THR A 46 -2.34 3.71 8.45
C THR A 46 -3.10 2.42 8.22
N VAL A 47 -4.42 2.43 8.38
CA VAL A 47 -5.29 1.31 8.01
C VAL A 47 -5.82 1.59 6.61
N THR A 48 -5.72 0.64 5.68
CA THR A 48 -6.43 0.71 4.39
C THR A 48 -7.57 -0.30 4.44
N SER A 49 -8.79 0.16 4.21
CA SER A 49 -10.01 -0.65 4.30
C SER A 49 -10.90 -0.38 3.09
N ASN A 50 -11.63 -1.39 2.65
CA ASN A 50 -12.71 -1.25 1.69
C ASN A 50 -14.03 -0.82 2.34
N PHE A 51 -14.03 -0.62 3.67
CA PHE A 51 -15.20 -0.23 4.45
C PHE A 51 -16.39 -1.19 4.30
N THR A 52 -16.11 -2.48 4.20
CA THR A 52 -17.12 -3.55 4.04
C THR A 52 -17.14 -4.51 5.22
N GLY A 53 -18.22 -5.29 5.32
CA GLY A 53 -18.37 -6.35 6.31
C GLY A 53 -18.97 -5.91 7.65
N PRO A 54 -19.15 -6.87 8.57
CA PRO A 54 -19.94 -6.69 9.80
C PRO A 54 -19.47 -5.55 10.70
N PHE A 55 -18.18 -5.21 10.65
CA PHE A 55 -17.60 -4.12 11.47
C PHE A 55 -18.22 -2.75 11.18
N PHE A 56 -18.70 -2.52 9.95
CA PHE A 56 -19.33 -1.27 9.54
C PHE A 56 -20.86 -1.34 9.48
N GLU A 57 -21.41 -2.54 9.70
CA GLU A 57 -22.84 -2.77 9.77
C GLU A 57 -23.40 -2.32 11.13
N GLY A 58 -24.70 -2.00 11.16
CA GLY A 58 -25.35 -1.50 12.35
C GLY A 58 -24.88 -0.11 12.77
N ASP A 59 -24.69 0.06 14.08
CA ASP A 59 -24.65 1.34 14.79
C ASP A 59 -23.24 1.92 14.95
N ALA A 60 -22.21 1.35 14.31
CA ALA A 60 -20.81 1.77 14.44
C ALA A 60 -20.19 1.61 15.85
N GLU A 61 -20.67 0.68 16.67
CA GLU A 61 -20.08 0.39 17.99
C GLU A 61 -18.58 0.06 17.91
N GLY A 62 -18.16 -0.77 16.94
CA GLY A 62 -16.75 -1.13 16.73
C GLY A 62 -15.87 0.10 16.48
N LEU A 63 -16.34 1.05 15.68
CA LEU A 63 -15.63 2.30 15.40
C LEU A 63 -15.48 3.17 16.66
N ARG A 64 -16.50 3.23 17.52
CA ARG A 64 -16.46 4.02 18.77
C ARG A 64 -15.50 3.45 19.81
N LYS A 65 -15.23 2.14 19.77
CA LYS A 65 -14.26 1.47 20.65
C LYS A 65 -12.80 1.76 20.29
N ILE A 66 -12.51 2.33 19.12
CA ILE A 66 -11.15 2.69 18.73
C ILE A 66 -10.68 3.93 19.50
N LYS A 67 -9.57 3.80 20.24
CA LYS A 67 -8.91 4.91 20.95
C LYS A 67 -8.39 5.92 19.93
N LYS A 68 -8.91 7.15 20.01
CA LYS A 68 -8.50 8.27 19.15
C LYS A 68 -7.01 8.58 19.38
N ARG A 69 -6.23 8.57 18.30
CA ARG A 69 -4.78 8.81 18.33
C ARG A 69 -4.40 9.75 17.21
N ARG A 70 -3.53 10.74 17.49
CA ARG A 70 -3.06 11.73 16.49
C ARG A 70 -2.41 11.08 15.26
N HIS A 71 -1.81 9.91 15.43
CA HIS A 71 -1.05 9.21 14.39
C HIS A 71 -1.74 7.96 13.84
N LEU A 72 -3.03 7.77 14.15
CA LEU A 72 -3.89 6.78 13.51
C LEU A 72 -4.70 7.47 12.41
N ARG A 73 -4.72 6.87 11.22
CA ARG A 73 -5.54 7.31 10.09
C ARG A 73 -6.02 6.12 9.27
N PHE A 74 -7.15 6.30 8.62
CA PHE A 74 -7.70 5.36 7.66
C PHE A 74 -7.53 5.89 6.24
N ASN A 75 -7.37 4.98 5.30
CA ASN A 75 -7.62 5.19 3.89
C ASN A 75 -8.82 4.32 3.50
N GLY A 76 -9.72 4.86 2.69
CA GLY A 76 -10.76 4.06 2.02
C GLY A 76 -10.28 3.64 0.65
N SER A 77 -10.47 2.40 0.25
CA SER A 77 -10.20 1.93 -1.12
C SER A 77 -11.46 1.28 -1.69
N TYR A 78 -11.99 1.83 -2.78
CA TYR A 78 -13.16 1.28 -3.46
C TYR A 78 -12.73 0.57 -4.75
N HIS A 79 -13.07 -0.71 -4.86
CA HIS A 79 -12.85 -1.53 -6.05
C HIS A 79 -14.20 -1.99 -6.62
N PHE A 80 -14.36 -1.90 -7.94
CA PHE A 80 -15.61 -2.29 -8.63
C PHE A 80 -15.95 -3.77 -8.50
N LEU A 81 -14.94 -4.62 -8.29
CA LEU A 81 -15.07 -6.07 -8.20
C LEU A 81 -15.34 -6.56 -6.77
N GLU A 82 -15.30 -5.66 -5.78
CA GLU A 82 -15.76 -5.97 -4.44
C GLU A 82 -17.28 -5.84 -4.45
N ASN A 83 -18.01 -6.87 -3.98
CA ASN A 83 -19.48 -6.97 -4.03
C ASN A 83 -20.20 -5.94 -3.11
N VAL A 84 -19.74 -4.71 -3.07
CA VAL A 84 -20.27 -3.61 -2.27
C VAL A 84 -20.60 -2.44 -3.17
N SER A 85 -21.83 -1.97 -3.06
CA SER A 85 -22.26 -0.79 -3.78
C SER A 85 -21.53 0.45 -3.28
N ILE A 86 -21.27 1.38 -4.19
CA ILE A 86 -20.75 2.70 -3.86
C ILE A 86 -21.58 3.42 -2.77
N GLU A 87 -22.88 3.11 -2.67
CA GLU A 87 -23.78 3.68 -1.67
C GLU A 87 -23.44 3.19 -0.28
N LYS A 88 -23.21 1.89 -0.17
CA LYS A 88 -22.82 1.30 1.10
C LYS A 88 -21.43 1.78 1.53
N PHE A 89 -20.51 1.90 0.57
CA PHE A 89 -19.19 2.47 0.82
C PHE A 89 -19.28 3.92 1.34
N ILE A 90 -20.06 4.78 0.68
CA ILE A 90 -20.27 6.17 1.09
C ILE A 90 -20.91 6.25 2.49
N GLU A 91 -21.92 5.43 2.76
CA GLU A 91 -22.56 5.34 4.07
C GLU A 91 -21.51 5.05 5.16
N ASN A 92 -20.65 4.06 4.93
CA ASN A 92 -19.64 3.62 5.89
C ASN A 92 -18.49 4.63 6.05
N VAL A 93 -18.12 5.37 5.00
CA VAL A 93 -17.23 6.53 5.07
C VAL A 93 -17.82 7.60 6.00
N ILE A 94 -19.09 7.95 5.83
CA ILE A 94 -19.77 8.95 6.66
C ILE A 94 -19.83 8.47 8.12
N LYS A 95 -20.22 7.22 8.37
CA LYS A 95 -20.24 6.62 9.72
C LYS A 95 -18.87 6.68 10.39
N THR A 96 -17.83 6.30 9.67
CA THR A 96 -16.43 6.34 10.16
C THR A 96 -16.02 7.76 10.55
N LYS A 97 -16.35 8.76 9.73
CA LYS A 97 -16.10 10.17 10.05
C LYS A 97 -16.89 10.64 11.27
N LYS A 98 -18.18 10.27 11.38
CA LYS A 98 -19.04 10.60 12.53
C LYS A 98 -18.54 9.99 13.84
N ALA A 99 -17.93 8.81 13.80
CA ALA A 99 -17.24 8.21 14.95
C ALA A 99 -15.96 8.96 15.38
N GLY A 100 -15.54 9.98 14.62
CA GLY A 100 -14.34 10.78 14.89
C GLY A 100 -13.05 10.11 14.43
N ILE A 101 -13.13 9.12 13.54
CA ILE A 101 -11.96 8.48 12.93
C ILE A 101 -11.50 9.33 11.74
N LYS A 102 -10.20 9.62 11.70
CA LYS A 102 -9.60 10.40 10.61
C LYS A 102 -9.43 9.53 9.37
N ILE A 103 -10.18 9.86 8.33
CA ILE A 103 -9.93 9.37 6.96
C ILE A 103 -8.98 10.35 6.27
N HIS A 104 -7.83 9.85 5.81
CA HIS A 104 -6.83 10.65 5.12
C HIS A 104 -7.17 10.81 3.64
N SER A 105 -7.33 9.70 2.93
CA SER A 105 -7.66 9.65 1.51
C SER A 105 -8.74 8.62 1.26
N ILE A 106 -9.56 8.85 0.23
CA ILE A 106 -10.37 7.82 -0.41
C ILE A 106 -9.77 7.57 -1.79
N PHE A 107 -9.58 6.30 -2.12
CA PHE A 107 -9.11 5.83 -3.41
C PHE A 107 -10.26 5.15 -4.13
N ILE A 108 -10.42 5.44 -5.41
CA ILE A 108 -11.25 4.67 -6.33
C ILE A 108 -10.33 4.10 -7.40
N VAL A 109 -10.33 2.78 -7.58
CA VAL A 109 -9.51 2.18 -8.63
C VAL A 109 -10.10 2.53 -9.99
N GLY A 110 -9.29 3.18 -10.84
CA GLY A 110 -9.65 3.45 -12.23
C GLY A 110 -9.56 2.18 -13.08
N HIS A 111 -10.47 1.24 -12.84
CA HIS A 111 -10.52 -0.01 -13.59
C HIS A 111 -10.89 0.26 -15.05
N PRO A 112 -10.14 -0.23 -16.05
CA PRO A 112 -10.39 0.08 -17.46
C PRO A 112 -11.78 -0.35 -17.96
N GLY A 113 -12.37 -1.40 -17.37
CA GLY A 113 -13.74 -1.82 -17.65
C GLY A 113 -14.87 -0.98 -17.02
N HIS A 114 -14.56 0.05 -16.22
CA HIS A 114 -15.53 0.85 -15.46
C HIS A 114 -15.23 2.36 -15.47
N ILE A 115 -14.59 2.87 -16.53
CA ILE A 115 -14.08 4.25 -16.56
C ILE A 115 -15.20 5.29 -16.41
N GLU A 116 -16.36 5.06 -17.00
CA GLU A 116 -17.50 5.98 -16.87
C GLU A 116 -17.99 6.04 -15.42
N GLU A 117 -18.10 4.89 -14.76
CA GLU A 117 -18.49 4.80 -13.36
C GLU A 117 -17.43 5.38 -12.42
N VAL A 118 -16.14 5.23 -12.73
CA VAL A 118 -15.05 5.84 -11.96
C VAL A 118 -15.25 7.34 -11.84
N ASN A 119 -15.50 8.02 -12.96
CA ASN A 119 -15.70 9.47 -12.97
C ASN A 119 -16.95 9.87 -12.20
N ARG A 120 -18.07 9.17 -12.44
CA ARG A 120 -19.32 9.42 -11.73
C ARG A 120 -19.19 9.20 -10.22
N TYR A 121 -18.55 8.12 -9.79
CA TYR A 121 -18.40 7.77 -8.38
C TYR A 121 -17.39 8.67 -7.67
N LYS A 122 -16.31 9.09 -8.35
CA LYS A 122 -15.38 10.09 -7.84
C LYS A 122 -16.09 11.38 -7.44
N GLU A 123 -16.97 11.90 -8.29
CA GLU A 123 -17.74 13.11 -7.97
C GLU A 123 -18.68 12.92 -6.78
N ARG A 124 -19.27 11.73 -6.63
CA ARG A 124 -20.09 11.40 -5.46
C ARG A 124 -19.26 11.31 -4.18
N LEU A 125 -18.10 10.67 -4.24
CA LEU A 125 -17.16 10.57 -3.12
C LEU A 125 -16.64 11.96 -2.70
N ARG A 126 -16.41 12.86 -3.65
CA ARG A 126 -15.95 14.24 -3.37
C ARG A 126 -16.96 15.04 -2.54
N LYS A 127 -18.25 14.75 -2.68
CA LYS A 127 -19.30 15.36 -1.83
C LYS A 127 -19.18 14.96 -0.36
N VAL A 128 -18.56 13.81 -0.04
CA VAL A 128 -18.45 13.31 1.34
C VAL A 128 -17.03 13.37 1.89
N HIS A 129 -16.00 13.54 1.04
CA HIS A 129 -14.61 13.70 1.46
C HIS A 129 -13.81 14.54 0.46
N PRO A 130 -13.04 15.56 0.89
CA PRO A 130 -12.31 16.44 -0.03
C PRO A 130 -11.11 15.79 -0.72
N ASN A 131 -10.54 14.71 -0.15
CA ASN A 131 -9.34 14.07 -0.68
C ASN A 131 -9.68 12.69 -1.26
N VAL A 132 -10.32 12.72 -2.43
CA VAL A 132 -10.61 11.54 -3.26
C VAL A 132 -9.63 11.51 -4.41
N LYS A 133 -9.03 10.36 -4.66
CA LYS A 133 -8.05 10.16 -5.73
C LYS A 133 -8.45 8.95 -6.57
N VAL A 134 -8.29 9.08 -7.88
CA VAL A 134 -8.31 7.91 -8.76
C VAL A 134 -6.97 7.20 -8.62
N GLN A 135 -7.00 5.99 -8.08
CA GLN A 135 -5.85 5.10 -7.99
C GLN A 135 -5.73 4.32 -9.30
N ARG A 136 -4.50 4.12 -9.77
CA ARG A 136 -4.24 3.34 -10.98
C ARG A 136 -4.63 1.88 -10.82
N PHE A 137 -5.20 1.32 -11.87
CA PHE A 137 -5.38 -0.12 -11.97
C PHE A 137 -4.04 -0.76 -12.33
N TYR A 138 -3.67 -1.80 -11.58
CA TYR A 138 -2.47 -2.57 -11.78
C TYR A 138 -2.87 -4.00 -12.08
N GLY A 139 -2.41 -4.53 -13.21
CA GLY A 139 -2.73 -5.90 -13.62
C GLY A 139 -3.31 -5.99 -15.02
N TYR A 140 -3.86 -7.16 -15.34
CA TYR A 140 -4.34 -7.44 -16.68
C TYR A 140 -5.82 -7.12 -16.84
N TYR A 141 -6.15 -6.47 -17.96
CA TYR A 141 -7.52 -6.34 -18.42
C TYR A 141 -7.53 -6.50 -19.94
N GLN A 142 -8.37 -7.43 -20.44
CA GLN A 142 -8.48 -7.75 -21.87
C GLN A 142 -7.12 -8.00 -22.56
N GLY A 143 -6.24 -8.77 -21.89
CA GLY A 143 -4.92 -9.14 -22.42
C GLY A 143 -3.86 -8.04 -22.35
N ARG A 144 -4.17 -6.85 -21.84
CA ARG A 144 -3.22 -5.74 -21.69
C ARG A 144 -2.78 -5.57 -20.23
N LEU A 145 -1.48 -5.37 -20.02
CA LEU A 145 -0.92 -5.06 -18.70
C LEU A 145 -1.05 -3.56 -18.41
N TYR A 146 -1.69 -3.24 -17.30
CA TYR A 146 -1.80 -1.89 -16.76
C TYR A 146 -0.82 -1.68 -15.59
N PRO A 147 -0.38 -0.43 -15.37
CA PRO A 147 -0.91 0.78 -16.00
C PRO A 147 -0.06 1.12 -17.26
N LEU A 148 -0.68 1.68 -18.32
CA LEU A 148 -0.06 1.98 -19.63
C LEU A 148 0.85 3.23 -19.60
N PRO A 149 1.53 3.65 -20.68
CA PRO A 149 2.16 4.97 -20.73
C PRO A 149 1.13 6.13 -20.63
N PRO A 150 1.47 7.30 -20.04
CA PRO A 150 0.59 8.47 -19.88
C PRO A 150 -0.20 8.87 -21.14
N GLU A 151 0.47 8.82 -22.29
CA GLU A 151 -0.06 9.09 -23.62
C GLU A 151 -1.12 8.09 -24.09
N ASP A 152 -1.13 6.88 -23.53
CA ASP A 152 -2.01 5.77 -23.91
C ASP A 152 -3.13 5.53 -22.88
N TYR A 153 -3.36 6.47 -21.94
CA TYR A 153 -4.48 6.36 -21.00
C TYR A 153 -5.71 7.14 -21.41
N ASP A 154 -6.85 6.49 -21.23
CA ASP A 154 -8.17 7.09 -21.36
C ASP A 154 -8.63 7.86 -20.09
N ILE A 155 -7.81 7.91 -19.02
CA ILE A 155 -8.17 8.57 -17.75
C ILE A 155 -6.99 9.29 -17.10
N VAL A 156 -7.29 10.49 -16.54
CA VAL A 156 -6.34 11.25 -15.74
C VAL A 156 -6.28 10.67 -14.32
N TYR A 157 -5.23 9.89 -14.05
CA TYR A 157 -4.95 9.40 -12.71
C TYR A 157 -4.31 10.47 -11.84
N GLU A 158 -4.85 10.64 -10.63
CA GLU A 158 -4.41 11.67 -9.66
C GLU A 158 -3.38 11.14 -8.65
N GLN A 159 -3.08 9.83 -8.72
CA GLN A 159 -2.01 9.19 -7.97
C GLN A 159 -0.82 8.93 -8.89
N GLN A 160 0.38 9.28 -8.42
CA GLN A 160 1.62 8.81 -9.04
C GLN A 160 1.69 7.29 -8.84
N ASP A 161 1.83 6.53 -9.92
CA ASP A 161 2.15 5.10 -9.86
C ASP A 161 3.54 4.83 -9.31
N GLY A 162 4.43 5.81 -9.44
CA GLY A 162 5.85 5.56 -9.24
C GLY A 162 6.42 4.70 -10.37
N ILE A 163 5.76 4.65 -11.54
CA ILE A 163 6.30 4.11 -12.78
C ILE A 163 6.65 5.28 -13.66
N ARG A 164 7.92 5.41 -14.01
CA ARG A 164 8.44 6.40 -14.95
C ARG A 164 9.15 5.76 -16.14
N ASN A 165 9.40 4.46 -16.05
CA ASN A 165 9.95 3.65 -17.12
C ASN A 165 8.93 2.58 -17.53
N TYR A 166 7.96 2.98 -18.35
CA TYR A 166 6.93 2.07 -18.87
C TYR A 166 7.46 1.06 -19.89
N LYS A 167 8.66 1.30 -20.45
CA LYS A 167 9.33 0.37 -21.36
C LYS A 167 9.82 -0.87 -20.61
N ASP A 168 10.49 -0.66 -19.48
CA ASP A 168 11.07 -1.76 -18.69
C ASP A 168 10.06 -2.34 -17.70
N TYR A 169 8.93 -1.63 -17.46
CA TYR A 169 7.87 -2.09 -16.57
C TYR A 169 7.41 -3.52 -16.91
N PRO A 170 6.96 -3.85 -18.15
CA PRO A 170 6.52 -5.20 -18.50
C PRO A 170 7.51 -6.31 -18.16
N GLU A 171 8.83 -6.07 -18.24
CA GLU A 171 9.82 -7.11 -17.95
C GLU A 171 9.74 -7.66 -16.52
N GLY A 172 9.26 -6.86 -15.57
CA GLY A 172 9.10 -7.29 -14.18
C GLY A 172 7.86 -8.13 -13.92
N PHE A 173 6.90 -8.15 -14.85
CA PHE A 173 5.55 -8.68 -14.61
C PHE A 173 5.10 -9.62 -15.72
N SER A 174 4.49 -10.75 -15.34
CA SER A 174 3.81 -11.69 -16.23
C SER A 174 4.64 -12.15 -17.43
N GLN A 175 5.91 -12.44 -17.16
CA GLN A 175 6.81 -13.12 -18.08
C GLN A 175 6.53 -14.63 -18.07
N GLU A 176 6.86 -15.31 -19.16
CA GLU A 176 6.74 -16.77 -19.26
C GLU A 176 7.80 -17.49 -18.41
N SER A 177 8.93 -16.84 -18.18
CA SER A 177 10.06 -17.41 -17.44
C SER A 177 10.60 -16.44 -16.39
N ARG A 178 11.12 -17.04 -15.31
CA ARG A 178 11.73 -16.31 -14.22
C ARG A 178 13.14 -15.88 -14.59
N GLN A 179 13.53 -14.69 -14.16
CA GLN A 179 14.87 -14.17 -14.32
C GLN A 179 15.52 -13.89 -12.96
N SER A 180 16.84 -14.06 -12.93
CA SER A 180 17.65 -13.72 -11.76
C SER A 180 18.17 -12.29 -11.86
N MET A 181 18.04 -11.54 -10.77
CA MET A 181 18.56 -10.19 -10.67
C MET A 181 18.74 -9.76 -9.22
N TYR A 182 19.41 -8.65 -9.02
CA TYR A 182 19.53 -8.02 -7.72
C TYR A 182 18.37 -7.05 -7.51
N CYS A 183 17.53 -7.31 -6.51
CA CYS A 183 16.41 -6.46 -6.12
C CYS A 183 16.73 -5.70 -4.83
N LEU A 184 16.27 -4.45 -4.71
CA LEU A 184 16.34 -3.68 -3.47
C LEU A 184 14.94 -3.33 -2.96
N MET A 185 14.64 -3.77 -1.75
CA MET A 185 13.35 -3.57 -1.10
C MET A 185 13.53 -2.89 0.25
N ASN A 186 12.75 -1.84 0.53
CA ASN A 186 12.81 -1.07 1.78
C ASN A 186 11.57 -1.27 2.69
N LYS A 187 10.65 -2.15 2.28
CA LYS A 187 9.46 -2.54 3.02
C LYS A 187 9.58 -4.01 3.43
N VAL A 188 8.92 -4.35 4.52
CA VAL A 188 8.76 -5.72 4.99
C VAL A 188 7.28 -5.96 5.15
N LEU A 189 6.81 -7.11 4.69
CA LEU A 189 5.43 -7.54 4.75
C LEU A 189 5.29 -8.68 5.73
N PHE A 190 4.20 -8.68 6.50
CA PHE A 190 3.90 -9.69 7.50
C PHE A 190 2.61 -10.40 7.10
N ALA A 191 2.70 -11.71 6.87
CA ALA A 191 1.54 -12.55 6.61
C ALA A 191 0.80 -12.88 7.92
N PRO A 192 -0.50 -13.24 7.87
CA PRO A 192 -1.29 -13.58 9.06
C PRO A 192 -0.72 -14.74 9.89
N ASN A 193 -0.01 -15.67 9.25
CA ASN A 193 0.66 -16.80 9.92
C ASN A 193 2.02 -16.43 10.55
N GLY A 194 2.38 -15.14 10.56
CA GLY A 194 3.63 -14.62 11.09
C GLY A 194 4.80 -14.65 10.11
N ASP A 195 4.66 -15.25 8.94
CA ASP A 195 5.73 -15.29 7.94
C ASP A 195 6.05 -13.89 7.41
N VAL A 196 7.35 -13.63 7.22
CA VAL A 196 7.89 -12.33 6.86
C VAL A 196 8.41 -12.35 5.43
N TYR A 197 7.98 -11.42 4.60
CA TYR A 197 8.31 -11.36 3.17
C TYR A 197 8.85 -9.99 2.74
N LYS A 198 9.68 -9.98 1.69
CA LYS A 198 10.16 -8.74 1.07
C LYS A 198 9.14 -8.10 0.12
N CYS A 199 8.38 -8.87 -0.65
CA CYS A 199 7.49 -8.35 -1.69
C CYS A 199 6.10 -9.00 -1.66
N HIS A 200 5.13 -8.35 -2.31
CA HIS A 200 3.76 -8.85 -2.34
C HIS A 200 3.66 -10.16 -3.11
N TYR A 201 4.46 -10.36 -4.18
CA TYR A 201 4.49 -11.62 -4.91
C TYR A 201 4.78 -12.81 -3.99
N ARG A 202 5.85 -12.71 -3.19
CA ARG A 202 6.25 -13.79 -2.28
C ARG A 202 5.23 -14.02 -1.17
N LEU A 203 4.62 -12.94 -0.66
CA LEU A 203 3.56 -13.05 0.34
C LEU A 203 2.32 -13.76 -0.23
N TYR A 204 1.82 -13.33 -1.39
CA TYR A 204 0.59 -13.87 -1.97
C TYR A 204 0.73 -15.31 -2.48
N THR A 205 1.94 -15.72 -2.85
CA THR A 205 2.21 -17.10 -3.28
C THR A 205 2.61 -18.03 -2.13
N GLY A 206 2.70 -17.53 -0.89
CA GLY A 206 3.21 -18.31 0.24
C GLY A 206 4.62 -18.83 -0.01
N HIS A 207 5.47 -18.01 -0.65
CA HIS A 207 6.75 -18.45 -1.20
C HIS A 207 7.66 -19.04 -0.12
N LYS A 208 8.44 -20.08 -0.48
CA LYS A 208 9.35 -20.77 0.46
C LYS A 208 10.45 -19.86 1.01
N GLU A 209 10.93 -18.91 0.20
CA GLU A 209 11.94 -17.93 0.60
C GLU A 209 11.30 -16.77 1.37
N LYS A 210 10.98 -17.05 2.64
CA LYS A 210 10.61 -16.05 3.65
C LYS A 210 11.84 -15.57 4.41
N MET A 211 11.74 -14.37 4.97
CA MET A 211 12.76 -13.78 5.84
C MET A 211 12.75 -14.33 7.27
N GLY A 212 11.71 -15.09 7.62
CA GLY A 212 11.51 -15.57 8.98
C GLY A 212 10.06 -15.71 9.35
N ASN A 213 9.81 -15.97 10.63
CA ASN A 213 8.48 -15.99 11.22
C ASN A 213 8.46 -15.22 12.55
N LEU A 214 7.53 -14.29 12.70
CA LEU A 214 7.38 -13.44 13.89
C LEU A 214 7.16 -14.22 15.19
N PHE A 215 6.49 -15.37 15.11
CA PHE A 215 6.14 -16.16 16.29
C PHE A 215 7.26 -17.08 16.75
N ASN A 216 8.25 -17.33 15.87
CA ASN A 216 9.40 -18.16 16.19
C ASN A 216 10.65 -17.34 16.53
N GLN A 217 10.55 -15.99 16.56
CA GLN A 217 11.67 -15.05 16.78
C GLN A 217 12.83 -15.14 15.78
N ASP A 218 12.73 -15.99 14.75
CA ASP A 218 13.72 -16.18 13.69
C ASP A 218 13.52 -15.19 12.52
N VAL A 219 13.44 -13.89 12.80
CA VAL A 219 13.29 -12.87 11.75
C VAL A 219 14.65 -12.30 11.37
N LEU A 220 15.07 -12.55 10.12
CA LEU A 220 16.25 -11.92 9.55
C LEU A 220 16.03 -10.40 9.45
N VAL A 221 17.02 -9.66 9.93
CA VAL A 221 17.04 -8.20 9.78
C VAL A 221 17.10 -7.87 8.29
N CYS A 222 16.21 -6.99 7.83
CA CYS A 222 16.24 -6.53 6.45
C CYS A 222 17.40 -5.55 6.27
N ASP A 223 18.49 -6.02 5.68
CA ASP A 223 19.52 -5.13 5.17
C ASP A 223 18.92 -4.24 4.08
N LYS A 224 19.39 -2.98 4.03
CA LYS A 224 18.97 -2.00 3.03
C LYS A 224 19.79 -2.13 1.75
N ASP A 225 20.22 -3.34 1.45
CA ASP A 225 21.07 -3.68 0.33
C ASP A 225 20.35 -4.59 -0.65
N TYR A 226 20.94 -4.67 -1.85
CA TYR A 226 20.45 -5.53 -2.91
C TYR A 226 20.54 -7.01 -2.49
N PHE A 227 19.52 -7.79 -2.81
CA PHE A 227 19.51 -9.23 -2.64
C PHE A 227 19.28 -9.93 -3.98
N LEU A 228 19.86 -11.12 -4.15
CA LEU A 228 19.62 -11.94 -5.32
C LEU A 228 18.17 -12.46 -5.28
N CYS A 229 17.40 -12.11 -6.30
CA CYS A 229 16.02 -12.51 -6.50
C CYS A 229 15.95 -13.37 -7.76
N HIS A 230 15.27 -14.52 -7.67
CA HIS A 230 15.06 -15.44 -8.79
C HIS A 230 13.63 -15.36 -9.36
N ASP A 231 12.84 -14.37 -8.94
CA ASP A 231 11.41 -14.24 -9.26
C ASP A 231 11.11 -13.07 -10.20
N TYR A 232 12.13 -12.40 -10.75
CA TYR A 232 11.87 -11.29 -11.68
C TYR A 232 11.15 -11.79 -12.93
N GLY A 233 10.22 -10.98 -13.42
CA GLY A 233 9.22 -11.39 -14.40
C GLY A 233 7.91 -11.85 -13.80
N PHE A 234 7.85 -12.14 -12.49
CA PHE A 234 6.64 -12.50 -11.77
C PHE A 234 6.34 -11.54 -10.61
N CYS A 235 6.96 -10.36 -10.57
CA CYS A 235 6.71 -9.39 -9.51
C CYS A 235 5.22 -9.03 -9.44
N ASN A 236 4.76 -8.52 -8.30
CA ASN A 236 3.40 -7.99 -8.22
C ASN A 236 3.41 -6.54 -8.73
N PRO A 237 2.56 -6.17 -9.70
CA PRO A 237 2.45 -4.79 -10.19
C PRO A 237 2.34 -3.70 -9.10
N CYS A 238 1.68 -3.98 -7.98
CA CYS A 238 1.54 -3.06 -6.86
C CYS A 238 2.87 -2.78 -6.13
N ASP A 239 3.90 -3.60 -6.37
CA ASP A 239 5.24 -3.32 -5.92
C ASP A 239 5.88 -2.19 -6.75
N ALA A 240 5.43 -1.82 -7.95
CA ALA A 240 6.20 -0.93 -8.84
C ALA A 240 6.70 0.42 -8.26
N GLU A 241 6.05 0.98 -7.23
CA GLU A 241 6.47 2.23 -6.57
C GLU A 241 7.83 2.09 -5.84
N GLY A 242 8.90 2.48 -6.53
CA GLY A 242 10.20 2.77 -5.92
C GLY A 242 11.09 1.57 -5.67
N HIS A 243 11.12 0.60 -6.60
CA HIS A 243 12.05 -0.54 -6.57
C HIS A 243 13.22 -0.37 -7.54
N PRO A 244 14.43 -0.17 -6.99
CA PRO A 244 15.66 -0.29 -7.73
C PRO A 244 15.98 -1.76 -8.00
N PHE A 245 16.46 -2.02 -9.20
CA PHE A 245 16.96 -3.31 -9.65
C PHE A 245 18.38 -3.15 -10.17
N LYS A 246 19.10 -4.26 -10.19
CA LYS A 246 20.40 -4.41 -10.85
C LYS A 246 20.41 -5.73 -11.61
N ARG A 247 20.78 -5.68 -12.89
CA ARG A 247 21.07 -6.87 -13.68
C ARG A 247 22.28 -7.59 -13.10
N LEU A 248 22.51 -8.84 -13.52
CA LEU A 248 23.63 -9.66 -13.01
C LEU A 248 25.01 -9.10 -13.39
N ASP A 249 25.09 -8.32 -14.47
CA ASP A 249 26.30 -7.58 -14.89
C ASP A 249 26.55 -6.29 -14.06
N GLY A 250 25.67 -5.99 -13.11
CA GLY A 250 25.74 -4.81 -12.26
C GLY A 250 24.99 -3.58 -12.77
N THR A 251 24.43 -3.62 -13.98
CA THR A 251 23.68 -2.52 -14.58
C THR A 251 22.43 -2.21 -13.75
N ALA A 252 22.38 -1.02 -13.14
CA ALA A 252 21.26 -0.58 -12.32
C ALA A 252 20.14 0.03 -13.18
N PHE A 253 18.89 -0.25 -12.83
CA PHE A 253 17.73 0.42 -13.39
C PHE A 253 16.62 0.52 -12.33
N ASN A 254 15.68 1.45 -12.54
CA ASN A 254 14.60 1.69 -11.61
C ASN A 254 13.34 2.01 -12.41
N ILE A 255 12.29 1.21 -12.20
CA ILE A 255 10.99 1.43 -12.85
C ILE A 255 10.42 2.80 -12.48
N ALA A 256 10.80 3.35 -11.32
CA ALA A 256 10.39 4.66 -10.83
C ALA A 256 11.24 5.84 -11.31
N GLU A 257 12.29 5.61 -12.10
CA GLU A 257 13.11 6.67 -12.69
C GLU A 257 12.82 6.82 -14.18
N SER A 258 12.76 8.06 -14.67
CA SER A 258 12.55 8.33 -16.09
C SER A 258 13.80 7.93 -16.88
N ILE A 259 13.63 7.28 -18.02
CA ILE A 259 14.72 7.10 -19.00
C ILE A 259 15.18 8.50 -19.42
N LYS A 260 16.46 8.84 -19.19
CA LYS A 260 17.05 10.02 -19.81
C LYS A 260 17.12 9.77 -21.31
N LYS A 261 16.39 10.57 -22.09
CA LYS A 261 16.54 10.62 -23.55
C LYS A 261 17.95 11.06 -23.92
#